data_AF-A0A662HUM7-F1
#
_entry.id   AF-A0A662HUM7-F1
#
_cell.length_a   1.000
_cell.length_b   1.000
_cell.length_c   1.000
_cell.angle_alpha   90.00
_cell.angle_beta   90.00
_cell.angle_gamma   90.00
#
_symmetry.space_group_name_H-M   'P 1'
#
loop_
_entity.id
_entity.type
_entity.pdbx_description
1 polymer ?
#
loop_
_entity_poly.entity_id
_entity_poly.type
_entity_poly.pdbx_seq_one_letter_code
_entity_poly.pdbx_strand_id
1 'polypeptide(L)'
;MKINLPREKLGKIGIKLAKLLAPTLAGAAVGTIALLAPLPVALVAVLGPALAANFLSSFMGGIAGSITEEVVNSSNEEEAIKKVKEELEKLAKEDPDALKGLMEAFTALLNQEEVKKPLETLGLEIDKLREELEKLARNVKQLRGQVLKIKIRMEAIEKKVEELAERVGEPNIEVRNPDELASLIGIDPRAIVFTPTITWLSYAIATALLKGHNVLLVGPPGAGKTTLAWLALRTAVSSGATAILMRSPARSRENTVFFADNLTADGCQQNCLARQLKTLKGLLATARLHEYRRLLEYGEFREVFPGEPKPASL
;
A
#
# COMPACT_ATOMS: atom_id res chain seq x y z
N MET A 1 15.37 0.85 -37.86
CA MET A 1 14.17 1.55 -38.36
C MET A 1 14.64 2.55 -39.43
N LYS A 2 14.03 2.60 -40.62
CA LYS A 2 14.41 3.59 -41.65
C LYS A 2 13.57 4.85 -41.47
N ILE A 3 14.23 6.00 -41.32
CA ILE A 3 13.56 7.30 -41.27
C ILE A 3 13.09 7.62 -42.69
N ASN A 4 11.78 7.79 -42.87
CA ASN A 4 11.18 8.06 -44.17
C ASN A 4 10.87 9.57 -44.30
N LEU A 5 11.91 10.40 -44.27
CA LEU A 5 11.83 11.84 -44.49
C LEU A 5 12.61 12.22 -45.76
N PRO A 6 12.14 13.21 -46.55
CA PRO A 6 12.90 13.74 -47.68
C PRO A 6 14.27 14.25 -47.22
N ARG A 7 15.31 14.00 -48.03
CA ARG A 7 16.70 14.43 -47.76
C ARG A 7 16.82 15.92 -47.42
N GLU A 8 16.06 16.77 -48.12
CA GLU A 8 16.04 18.21 -47.86
C GLU A 8 15.55 18.55 -46.44
N LYS A 9 14.50 17.85 -45.97
CA LYS A 9 13.98 18.03 -44.60
C LYS A 9 14.96 17.50 -43.57
N LEU A 10 15.62 16.36 -43.82
CA LEU A 10 16.68 15.82 -42.97
C LEU A 10 17.85 16.80 -42.83
N GLY A 11 18.30 17.41 -43.94
CA GLY A 11 19.33 18.43 -43.92
C GLY A 11 18.94 19.65 -43.06
N LYS A 12 17.71 20.15 -43.21
CA LYS A 12 17.18 21.25 -42.39
C LYS A 12 17.09 20.88 -40.91
N ILE A 13 16.67 19.66 -40.58
CA ILE A 13 16.67 19.14 -39.20
C ILE A 13 18.08 19.10 -38.64
N GLY A 14 19.06 18.59 -39.41
CA GLY A 14 20.47 18.54 -38.99
C GLY A 14 21.05 19.92 -38.71
N ILE A 15 20.81 20.89 -39.60
CA ILE A 15 21.25 22.29 -39.40
C ILE A 15 20.61 22.87 -38.13
N LYS A 16 19.30 22.64 -37.93
CA LYS A 16 18.60 23.19 -36.78
C LYS A 16 19.06 22.56 -35.47
N LEU A 17 19.18 21.24 -35.44
CA LEU A 17 19.77 20.50 -34.32
C LEU A 17 21.16 20.99 -33.97
N ALA A 18 22.02 21.18 -34.96
CA ALA A 18 23.38 21.64 -34.72
C ALA A 18 23.43 23.02 -34.06
N LYS A 19 22.56 23.94 -34.50
CA LYS A 19 22.43 25.26 -33.86
C LYS A 19 21.94 25.18 -32.42
N LEU A 20 20.99 24.28 -32.13
CA LEU A 20 20.44 24.13 -30.78
C LEU A 20 21.39 23.37 -29.84
N LEU A 21 22.21 22.47 -30.38
CA LEU A 21 23.16 21.66 -29.60
C LEU A 21 24.49 22.39 -29.32
N ALA A 22 24.90 23.32 -30.18
CA ALA A 22 26.17 24.04 -30.04
C ALA A 22 26.33 24.74 -28.67
N PRO A 23 25.31 25.46 -28.14
CA PRO A 23 25.41 26.08 -26.81
C PRO A 23 25.49 25.04 -25.68
N THR A 24 24.73 23.95 -25.77
CA THR A 24 24.69 22.91 -24.74
C THR A 24 26.01 22.15 -24.62
N LEU A 25 26.76 21.99 -25.71
CA LEU A 25 28.00 21.22 -25.75
C LEU A 25 29.26 22.06 -25.47
N ALA A 26 29.14 23.38 -25.40
CA ALA A 26 30.23 24.28 -25.04
C ALA A 26 30.55 24.30 -23.53
N GLY A 27 29.76 23.62 -22.69
CA GLY A 27 29.95 23.48 -21.25
C GLY A 27 30.02 22.01 -20.81
N ALA A 28 30.73 21.74 -19.71
CA ALA A 28 31.02 20.40 -19.18
C ALA A 28 29.78 19.48 -19.02
N ALA A 29 30.05 18.16 -18.98
CA ALA A 29 29.16 17.04 -18.62
C ALA A 29 27.64 17.32 -18.78
N VAL A 30 27.16 17.22 -20.01
CA VAL A 30 25.75 17.45 -20.35
C VAL A 30 24.93 16.21 -19.99
N GLY A 31 23.95 16.36 -19.11
CA GLY A 31 23.02 15.28 -18.79
C GLY A 31 22.19 14.85 -20.03
N THR A 32 21.87 13.57 -20.14
CA THR A 32 21.23 12.99 -21.34
C THR A 32 19.94 13.68 -21.75
N ILE A 33 19.13 14.10 -20.78
CA ILE A 33 17.86 14.78 -21.06
C ILE A 33 18.11 16.15 -21.71
N ALA A 34 19.15 16.86 -21.28
CA ALA A 34 19.54 18.13 -21.90
C ALA A 34 20.02 17.94 -23.35
N LEU A 35 20.55 16.74 -23.68
CA LEU A 35 20.98 16.40 -25.03
C LEU A 35 19.83 16.00 -25.96
N LEU A 36 18.77 15.42 -25.39
CA LEU A 36 17.59 14.97 -26.13
C LEU A 36 16.57 16.09 -26.35
N ALA A 37 16.46 17.05 -25.43
CA ALA A 37 15.47 18.13 -25.49
C ALA A 37 15.50 18.98 -26.79
N PRO A 38 16.66 19.25 -27.41
CA PRO A 38 16.71 19.95 -28.70
C PRO A 38 16.06 19.20 -29.87
N LEU A 39 15.91 17.87 -29.78
CA LEU A 39 15.38 17.06 -30.88
C LEU A 39 13.91 17.33 -31.19
N PRO A 40 12.97 17.25 -30.23
CA PRO A 40 11.59 17.64 -30.48
C PRO A 40 11.47 19.07 -31.00
N VAL A 41 12.24 20.01 -30.44
CA VAL A 41 12.22 21.41 -30.87
C VAL A 41 12.63 21.56 -32.33
N ALA A 42 13.73 20.93 -32.74
CA ALA A 42 14.18 20.94 -34.13
C ALA A 42 13.19 20.27 -35.10
N LEU A 43 12.58 19.15 -34.68
CA LEU A 43 11.59 18.44 -35.48
C LEU A 43 10.33 19.29 -35.70
N VAL A 44 9.78 19.89 -34.65
CA VAL A 44 8.59 20.76 -34.75
C VAL A 44 8.89 21.98 -35.60
N ALA A 45 10.06 22.61 -35.43
CA ALA A 45 10.45 23.78 -36.20
C ALA A 45 10.56 23.51 -37.72
N VAL A 46 11.00 22.30 -38.12
CA VAL A 46 11.24 21.97 -39.54
C VAL A 46 10.05 21.26 -40.20
N LEU A 47 9.37 20.37 -39.47
CA LEU A 47 8.28 19.55 -39.99
C LEU A 47 6.90 20.17 -39.76
N GLY A 48 6.79 21.08 -38.79
CA GLY A 48 5.53 21.54 -38.23
C GLY A 48 4.94 20.56 -37.19
N PRO A 49 3.98 21.01 -36.37
CA PRO A 49 3.51 20.26 -35.21
C PRO A 49 2.93 18.89 -35.54
N ALA A 50 2.05 18.81 -36.55
CA ALA A 50 1.36 17.57 -36.91
C ALA A 50 2.32 16.47 -37.40
N LEU A 51 3.29 16.82 -38.25
CA LEU A 51 4.27 15.86 -38.76
C LEU A 51 5.31 15.48 -37.70
N ALA A 52 5.72 16.43 -36.84
CA ALA A 52 6.61 16.15 -35.72
C ALA A 52 5.95 15.22 -34.69
N ALA A 53 4.68 15.44 -34.35
CA ALA A 53 3.92 14.57 -33.47
C ALA A 53 3.82 13.15 -34.03
N ASN A 54 3.49 13.00 -35.32
CA ASN A 54 3.45 11.68 -35.98
C ASN A 54 4.81 10.97 -36.03
N PHE A 55 5.89 11.73 -36.24
CA PHE A 55 7.23 11.18 -36.20
C PHE A 55 7.58 10.70 -34.78
N LEU A 56 7.42 11.57 -33.78
CA LEU A 56 7.74 11.26 -32.40
C LEU A 56 6.85 10.13 -31.86
N SER A 57 5.58 10.04 -32.25
CA SER A 57 4.66 8.99 -31.79
C SER A 57 5.11 7.60 -32.24
N SER A 58 5.82 7.49 -33.38
CA SER A 58 6.40 6.22 -33.84
C SER A 58 7.49 5.68 -32.91
N PHE A 59 8.01 6.52 -32.01
CA PHE A 59 9.06 6.17 -31.05
C PHE A 59 8.59 6.28 -29.58
N MET A 60 7.82 7.32 -29.25
CA MET A 60 7.41 7.66 -27.87
C MET A 60 5.94 7.37 -27.58
N GLY A 61 5.18 6.83 -28.53
CA GLY A 61 3.75 6.55 -28.36
C GLY A 61 2.93 7.82 -28.10
N GLY A 62 2.01 7.75 -27.14
CA GLY A 62 1.02 8.80 -26.87
C GLY A 62 1.59 10.12 -26.32
N ILE A 63 2.82 10.11 -25.80
CA ILE A 63 3.39 11.28 -25.11
C ILE A 63 3.99 12.29 -26.12
N ALA A 64 4.16 11.88 -27.38
CA ALA A 64 4.57 12.76 -28.46
C ALA A 64 3.69 14.01 -28.58
N GLY A 65 2.38 13.90 -28.31
CA GLY A 65 1.46 15.03 -28.32
C GLY A 65 1.82 16.11 -27.30
N SER A 66 2.03 15.71 -26.03
CA SER A 66 2.40 16.61 -24.93
C SER A 66 3.68 17.39 -25.26
N ILE A 67 4.73 16.68 -25.67
CA ILE A 67 6.01 17.32 -26.03
C ILE A 67 5.85 18.29 -27.19
N THR A 68 5.05 17.93 -28.21
CA THR A 68 4.82 18.81 -29.37
C THR A 68 4.08 20.07 -28.95
N GLU A 69 3.08 19.94 -28.06
CA GLU A 69 2.30 21.05 -27.53
C GLU A 69 3.17 22.02 -26.72
N GLU A 70 4.06 21.50 -25.88
CA GLU A 70 5.02 22.33 -25.13
C GLU A 70 5.93 23.16 -26.04
N VAL A 71 6.36 22.59 -27.17
CA VAL A 71 7.15 23.34 -28.17
C VAL A 71 6.31 24.42 -28.84
N VAL A 72 5.06 24.13 -29.21
CA VAL A 72 4.17 25.08 -29.89
C VAL A 72 3.76 26.25 -28.99
N ASN A 73 3.53 25.97 -27.70
CA ASN A 73 3.11 26.96 -26.71
C ASN A 73 4.27 27.78 -26.13
N SER A 74 5.49 27.57 -26.62
CA SER A 74 6.67 28.33 -26.16
C SER A 74 6.87 29.61 -26.97
N SER A 75 7.26 30.68 -26.29
CA SER A 75 7.48 31.99 -26.94
C SER A 75 8.76 32.04 -27.77
N ASN A 76 9.75 31.21 -27.43
CA ASN A 76 11.04 31.12 -28.11
C ASN A 76 11.68 29.72 -27.95
N GLU A 77 12.80 29.48 -28.64
CA GLU A 77 13.50 28.19 -28.69
C GLU A 77 14.12 27.78 -27.34
N GLU A 78 14.57 28.74 -26.54
CA GLU A 78 15.18 28.48 -25.24
C GLU A 78 14.11 28.03 -24.22
N GLU A 79 12.96 28.70 -24.22
CA GLU A 79 11.79 28.30 -23.45
C GLU A 79 11.29 26.91 -23.89
N ALA A 80 11.24 26.64 -25.21
CA ALA A 80 10.84 25.35 -25.74
C ALA A 80 11.78 24.23 -25.26
N ILE A 81 13.10 24.42 -25.33
CA ILE A 81 14.07 23.44 -24.84
C ILE A 81 13.88 23.20 -23.35
N LYS A 82 13.65 24.25 -22.56
CA LYS A 82 13.45 24.13 -21.12
C LYS A 82 12.18 23.32 -20.79
N LYS A 83 11.04 23.65 -21.40
CA LYS A 83 9.78 22.93 -21.16
C LYS A 83 9.85 21.47 -21.63
N VAL A 84 10.44 21.23 -22.81
CA VAL A 84 10.69 19.86 -23.28
C VAL A 84 11.60 19.11 -22.31
N LYS A 85 12.64 19.73 -21.77
CA LYS A 85 13.52 19.11 -20.77
C LYS A 85 12.74 18.70 -19.52
N GLU A 86 11.91 19.58 -18.98
CA GLU A 86 11.06 19.30 -17.80
C GLU A 86 10.09 18.14 -18.08
N GLU A 87 9.47 18.11 -19.26
CA GLU A 87 8.56 17.03 -19.66
C GLU A 87 9.30 15.70 -19.85
N LEU A 88 10.54 15.73 -20.38
CA LEU A 88 11.40 14.56 -20.48
C LEU A 88 11.88 14.06 -19.10
N GLU A 89 12.10 14.94 -18.13
CA GLU A 89 12.41 14.56 -16.74
C GLU A 89 11.21 13.90 -16.05
N LYS A 90 10.00 14.39 -16.31
CA LYS A 90 8.76 13.75 -15.84
C LYS A 90 8.56 12.38 -16.49
N LEU A 91 8.74 12.30 -17.80
CA LEU A 91 8.72 11.06 -18.58
C LEU A 91 9.71 10.02 -18.06
N ALA A 92 10.94 10.43 -17.73
CA ALA A 92 11.94 9.52 -17.19
C ALA A 92 11.49 8.83 -15.89
N LYS A 93 10.58 9.46 -15.12
CA LYS A 93 10.01 8.89 -13.90
C LYS A 93 8.78 8.02 -14.18
N GLU A 94 7.91 8.47 -15.09
CA GLU A 94 6.60 7.85 -15.35
C GLU A 94 6.66 6.70 -16.37
N ASP A 95 7.39 6.88 -17.47
CA ASP A 95 7.52 5.90 -18.56
C ASP A 95 8.95 5.89 -19.16
N PRO A 96 9.87 5.09 -18.58
CA PRO A 96 11.23 4.95 -19.07
C PRO A 96 11.33 4.36 -20.49
N ASP A 97 10.31 3.62 -20.95
CA ASP A 97 10.29 3.01 -22.27
C ASP A 97 10.03 4.07 -23.36
N ALA A 98 9.23 5.11 -23.06
CA ALA A 98 9.07 6.26 -23.94
C ALA A 98 10.37 7.07 -24.10
N LEU A 99 11.14 7.26 -23.02
CA LEU A 99 12.45 7.93 -23.08
C LEU A 99 13.44 7.13 -23.94
N LYS A 100 13.43 5.80 -23.83
CA LYS A 100 14.22 4.91 -24.68
C LYS A 100 13.85 5.08 -26.15
N GLY A 101 12.56 5.16 -26.47
CA GLY A 101 12.08 5.44 -27.83
C GLY A 101 12.66 6.73 -28.39
N LEU A 102 12.69 7.81 -27.60
CA LEU A 102 13.30 9.07 -28.01
C LEU A 102 14.81 8.94 -28.26
N MET A 103 15.54 8.19 -27.43
CA MET A 103 16.96 7.90 -27.68
C MET A 103 17.17 7.14 -28.99
N GLU A 104 16.28 6.20 -29.32
CA GLU A 104 16.30 5.47 -30.59
C GLU A 104 16.02 6.41 -31.78
N ALA A 105 15.07 7.36 -31.65
CA ALA A 105 14.80 8.38 -32.66
C ALA A 105 16.02 9.28 -32.91
N PHE A 106 16.64 9.76 -31.82
CA PHE A 106 17.83 10.60 -31.89
C PHE A 106 19.00 9.88 -32.55
N THR A 107 19.26 8.63 -32.14
CA THR A 107 20.30 7.79 -32.74
C THR A 107 20.04 7.51 -34.22
N ALA A 108 18.79 7.21 -34.59
CA ALA A 108 18.41 6.97 -35.97
C ALA A 108 18.60 8.22 -36.86
N LEU A 109 18.33 9.41 -36.31
CA LEU A 109 18.56 10.70 -37.01
C LEU A 109 20.04 11.00 -37.17
N LEU A 110 20.86 10.79 -36.14
CA LEU A 110 22.31 10.98 -36.20
C LEU A 110 22.98 10.05 -37.23
N ASN A 111 22.38 8.90 -37.53
CA ASN A 111 22.86 7.98 -38.57
C ASN A 111 22.49 8.41 -40.00
N GLN A 112 21.67 9.44 -40.19
CA GLN A 112 21.40 9.99 -41.52
C GLN A 112 22.55 10.92 -41.93
N GLU A 113 23.14 10.69 -43.10
CA GLU A 113 24.30 11.45 -43.58
C GLU A 113 23.98 12.94 -43.74
N GLU A 114 22.74 13.25 -44.13
CA GLU A 114 22.22 14.61 -44.28
C GLU A 114 22.09 15.35 -42.94
N VAL A 115 21.95 14.62 -41.83
CA VAL A 115 21.91 15.18 -40.46
C VAL A 115 23.31 15.26 -39.86
N LYS A 116 24.14 14.24 -40.11
CA LYS A 116 25.51 14.13 -39.58
C LYS A 116 26.43 15.24 -40.10
N LYS A 117 26.42 15.52 -41.42
CA LYS A 117 27.30 16.53 -42.05
C LYS A 117 27.17 17.94 -41.44
N PRO A 118 25.95 18.51 -41.28
CA PRO A 118 25.78 19.80 -40.61
C PRO A 118 26.34 19.86 -39.19
N LEU A 119 26.19 18.77 -38.43
CA LEU A 119 26.67 18.69 -37.05
C LEU A 119 28.20 18.67 -36.96
N GLU A 120 28.86 17.88 -37.82
CA GLU A 120 30.33 17.81 -37.90
C GLU A 120 30.94 19.13 -38.38
N THR A 121 30.27 19.83 -39.31
CA THR A 121 30.73 21.14 -39.83
C THR A 121 30.80 22.20 -38.72
N LEU A 122 29.98 22.07 -37.67
CA LEU A 122 29.97 22.94 -36.50
C LEU A 122 30.90 22.44 -35.37
N GLY A 123 31.75 21.45 -35.63
CA GLY A 123 32.76 20.95 -34.68
C GLY A 123 32.19 20.03 -33.60
N LEU A 124 30.97 19.51 -33.77
CA LEU A 124 30.37 18.57 -32.81
C LEU A 124 30.92 17.16 -33.04
N GLU A 125 31.54 16.56 -32.02
CA GLU A 125 32.06 15.19 -32.05
C GLU A 125 30.92 14.16 -31.94
N ILE A 126 30.18 13.96 -33.03
CA ILE A 126 29.01 13.08 -33.10
C ILE A 126 29.31 11.64 -32.68
N ASP A 127 30.51 11.15 -32.96
CA ASP A 127 30.89 9.78 -32.58
C ASP A 127 31.02 9.63 -31.05
N LYS A 128 31.46 10.66 -30.32
CA LYS A 128 31.49 10.64 -28.84
C LYS A 128 30.09 10.68 -28.24
N LEU A 129 29.22 11.54 -28.77
CA LEU A 129 27.82 11.64 -28.36
C LEU A 129 27.08 10.32 -28.52
N ARG A 130 27.35 9.63 -29.63
CA ARG A 130 26.82 8.30 -29.88
C ARG A 130 27.31 7.29 -28.84
N GLU A 131 28.60 7.27 -28.54
CA GLU A 131 29.17 6.34 -27.56
C GLU A 131 28.56 6.54 -26.16
N GLU A 132 28.33 7.79 -25.76
CA GLU A 132 27.67 8.12 -24.49
C GLU A 132 26.20 7.67 -24.46
N LEU A 133 25.45 7.86 -25.54
CA LEU A 133 24.08 7.37 -25.67
C LEU A 133 24.01 5.85 -25.58
N GLU A 134 24.91 5.13 -26.25
CA GLU A 134 24.99 3.67 -26.20
C GLU A 134 25.39 3.13 -24.82
N LYS A 135 26.30 3.82 -24.11
CA LYS A 135 26.64 3.50 -22.71
C LYS A 135 25.42 3.67 -21.79
N LEU A 136 24.69 4.77 -21.95
CA LEU A 136 23.53 5.04 -21.11
C LEU A 136 22.38 4.05 -21.36
N ALA A 137 22.12 3.71 -22.62
CA ALA A 137 21.09 2.71 -22.98
C ALA A 137 21.36 1.36 -22.30
N ARG A 138 22.64 0.96 -22.17
CA ARG A 138 23.04 -0.23 -21.42
C ARG A 138 22.76 -0.10 -19.92
N ASN A 139 23.10 1.04 -19.32
CA ASN A 139 22.85 1.29 -17.90
C ASN A 139 21.35 1.26 -17.55
N VAL A 140 20.51 1.89 -18.39
CA VAL A 140 19.04 1.87 -18.22
C VAL A 140 18.50 0.44 -18.29
N LYS A 141 18.98 -0.37 -19.23
CA LYS A 141 18.60 -1.79 -19.34
C LYS A 141 18.98 -2.59 -18.09
N GLN A 142 20.17 -2.34 -17.53
CA GLN A 142 20.63 -3.01 -16.31
C GLN A 142 19.79 -2.61 -15.08
N LEU A 143 19.53 -1.31 -14.90
CA LEU A 143 18.70 -0.78 -13.82
C LEU A 143 17.29 -1.38 -13.86
N ARG A 144 16.68 -1.50 -15.05
CA ARG A 144 15.38 -2.18 -15.23
C ARG A 144 15.39 -3.61 -14.68
N GLY A 145 16.45 -4.36 -14.97
CA GLY A 145 16.61 -5.72 -14.45
C GLY A 145 16.73 -5.79 -12.93
N GLN A 146 17.36 -4.79 -12.31
CA GLN A 146 17.46 -4.69 -10.85
C GLN A 146 16.11 -4.31 -10.22
N VAL A 147 15.40 -3.34 -10.78
CA VAL A 147 14.08 -2.91 -10.30
C VAL A 147 13.07 -4.05 -10.38
N LEU A 148 13.08 -4.85 -11.46
CA LEU A 148 12.20 -6.02 -11.57
C LEU A 148 12.47 -7.06 -10.47
N LYS A 149 13.74 -7.30 -10.13
CA LYS A 149 14.12 -8.18 -9.02
C LYS A 149 13.66 -7.64 -7.67
N ILE A 150 13.73 -6.32 -7.46
CA ILE A 150 13.23 -5.68 -6.23
C ILE A 150 11.72 -5.86 -6.14
N LYS A 151 10.98 -5.60 -7.23
CA LYS A 151 9.52 -5.75 -7.25
C LYS A 151 9.08 -7.17 -6.85
N ILE A 152 9.68 -8.19 -7.43
CA ILE A 152 9.39 -9.60 -7.08
C ILE A 152 9.72 -9.89 -5.61
N ARG A 153 10.83 -9.37 -5.09
CA ARG A 153 11.19 -9.52 -3.67
C ARG A 153 10.20 -8.82 -2.75
N MET A 154 9.67 -7.67 -3.16
CA MET A 154 8.71 -6.90 -2.38
C MET A 154 7.38 -7.64 -2.27
N GLU A 155 6.85 -8.16 -3.37
CA GLU A 155 5.64 -9.01 -3.39
C GLU A 155 5.81 -10.25 -2.49
N ALA A 156 7.00 -10.87 -2.49
CA ALA A 156 7.29 -12.00 -1.62
C ALA A 156 7.39 -11.62 -0.12
N ILE A 157 7.83 -10.40 0.19
CA ILE A 157 7.87 -9.89 1.57
C ILE A 157 6.46 -9.57 2.05
N GLU A 158 5.64 -8.90 1.24
CA GLU A 158 4.25 -8.59 1.58
C GLU A 158 3.47 -9.84 1.99
N LYS A 159 3.58 -10.91 1.19
CA LYS A 159 2.96 -12.19 1.52
C LYS A 159 3.44 -12.78 2.86
N LYS A 160 4.74 -12.70 3.13
CA LYS A 160 5.31 -13.16 4.41
C LYS A 160 4.86 -12.33 5.60
N VAL A 161 4.65 -11.02 5.41
CA VAL A 161 4.13 -10.12 6.46
C VAL A 161 2.68 -10.48 6.79
N GLU A 162 1.86 -10.77 5.78
CA GLU A 162 0.48 -11.24 5.97
C GLU A 162 0.43 -12.57 6.73
N GLU A 163 1.23 -13.56 6.33
CA GLU A 163 1.37 -14.84 7.04
C GLU A 163 1.87 -14.66 8.49
N LEU A 164 2.71 -13.65 8.76
CA LEU A 164 3.20 -13.37 10.11
C LEU A 164 2.13 -12.67 10.96
N ALA A 165 1.37 -11.74 10.37
CA ALA A 165 0.27 -11.04 11.02
C ALA A 165 -0.84 -12.01 11.46
N GLU A 166 -1.13 -13.04 10.67
CA GLU A 166 -2.05 -14.11 11.07
C GLU A 166 -1.52 -14.97 12.24
N ARG A 167 -0.20 -15.15 12.34
CA ARG A 167 0.42 -15.98 13.40
C ARG A 167 0.62 -15.23 14.71
N VAL A 168 0.80 -13.91 14.65
CA VAL A 168 0.99 -13.04 15.81
C VAL A 168 -0.35 -12.33 16.05
N GLY A 169 -1.32 -13.04 16.62
CA GLY A 169 -2.59 -12.43 17.05
C GLY A 169 -2.36 -11.20 17.92
N GLU A 170 -3.34 -10.29 17.97
CA GLU A 170 -3.23 -9.06 18.76
C GLU A 170 -2.93 -9.36 20.24
N PRO A 171 -2.11 -8.51 20.91
CA PRO A 171 -1.77 -8.73 22.31
C PRO A 171 -3.01 -8.64 23.21
N ASN A 172 -3.05 -9.49 24.24
CA ASN A 172 -4.05 -9.38 25.30
C ASN A 172 -3.86 -8.06 26.08
N ILE A 173 -4.96 -7.42 26.45
CA ILE A 173 -4.93 -6.13 27.15
C ILE A 173 -5.27 -6.37 28.62
N GLU A 174 -4.32 -6.08 29.51
CA GLU A 174 -4.55 -6.07 30.96
C GLU A 174 -5.20 -4.75 31.37
N VAL A 175 -6.33 -4.81 32.04
CA VAL A 175 -7.11 -3.65 32.46
C VAL A 175 -7.31 -3.68 33.97
N ARG A 176 -6.83 -2.62 34.62
CA ARG A 176 -6.99 -2.39 36.07
C ARG A 176 -7.97 -1.27 36.37
N ASN A 177 -8.27 -0.42 35.39
CA ASN A 177 -9.23 0.66 35.52
C ASN A 177 -10.57 0.29 34.84
N PRO A 178 -11.70 0.26 35.56
CA PRO A 178 -13.01 -0.01 34.96
C PRO A 178 -13.44 0.92 33.82
N ASP A 179 -12.97 2.17 33.81
CA ASP A 179 -13.32 3.16 32.78
C ASP A 179 -12.54 2.94 31.47
N GLU A 180 -11.30 2.46 31.59
CA GLU A 180 -10.50 2.01 30.45
C GLU A 180 -11.15 0.79 29.79
N LEU A 181 -11.67 -0.14 30.61
CA LEU A 181 -12.39 -1.31 30.12
C LEU A 181 -13.63 -0.91 29.31
N ALA A 182 -14.39 0.08 29.76
CA ALA A 182 -15.58 0.57 29.07
C ALA A 182 -15.25 1.07 27.65
N SER A 183 -14.16 1.84 27.55
CA SER A 183 -13.69 2.41 26.27
C SER A 183 -13.24 1.31 25.30
N LEU A 184 -12.53 0.29 25.80
CA LEU A 184 -12.01 -0.82 24.97
C LEU A 184 -13.11 -1.71 24.36
N ILE A 185 -14.28 -1.74 24.97
CA ILE A 185 -15.43 -2.58 24.54
C ILE A 185 -16.58 -1.74 23.99
N GLY A 186 -16.38 -0.43 23.79
CA GLY A 186 -17.33 0.46 23.13
C GLY A 186 -18.59 0.78 23.95
N ILE A 187 -18.48 0.82 25.28
CA ILE A 187 -19.58 1.17 26.17
C ILE A 187 -19.40 2.59 26.68
N ASP A 188 -20.47 3.40 26.63
CA ASP A 188 -20.56 4.66 27.36
C ASP A 188 -21.13 4.40 28.77
N PRO A 189 -20.32 4.53 29.85
CA PRO A 189 -20.80 4.33 31.22
C PRO A 189 -21.95 5.26 31.62
N ARG A 190 -22.10 6.42 30.97
CA ARG A 190 -23.13 7.42 31.28
C ARG A 190 -24.50 7.03 30.73
N ALA A 191 -24.55 6.14 29.75
CA ALA A 191 -25.77 5.70 29.10
C ALA A 191 -26.42 4.47 29.78
N ILE A 192 -25.95 4.08 30.97
CA ILE A 192 -26.36 2.82 31.62
C ILE A 192 -27.42 3.08 32.68
N VAL A 193 -28.55 2.40 32.54
CA VAL A 193 -29.64 2.39 33.52
C VAL A 193 -29.44 1.23 34.50
N PHE A 194 -29.22 1.55 35.77
CA PHE A 194 -29.11 0.55 36.83
C PHE A 194 -30.49 0.09 37.28
N THR A 195 -30.77 -1.20 37.13
CA THR A 195 -31.96 -1.85 37.69
C THR A 195 -31.54 -2.85 38.78
N PRO A 196 -32.41 -3.17 39.76
CA PRO A 196 -32.10 -4.16 40.79
C PRO A 196 -31.63 -5.50 40.20
N THR A 197 -32.26 -5.94 39.10
CA THR A 197 -31.90 -7.16 38.37
C THR A 197 -30.51 -7.09 37.77
N ILE A 198 -30.15 -5.99 37.11
CA ILE A 198 -28.82 -5.80 36.52
C ILE A 198 -27.73 -5.79 37.61
N THR A 199 -27.98 -5.08 38.71
CA THR A 199 -27.05 -5.01 39.85
C THR A 199 -26.84 -6.39 40.48
N TRP A 200 -27.92 -7.15 40.67
CA TRP A 200 -27.82 -8.50 41.21
C TRP A 200 -27.06 -9.43 40.26
N LEU A 201 -27.39 -9.41 38.96
CA LEU A 201 -26.71 -10.23 37.95
C LEU A 201 -25.22 -9.90 37.86
N SER A 202 -24.85 -8.60 37.85
CA SER A 202 -23.44 -8.20 37.78
C SER A 202 -22.65 -8.69 39.00
N TYR A 203 -23.25 -8.63 40.20
CA TYR A 203 -22.62 -9.13 41.42
C TYR A 203 -22.50 -10.66 41.44
N ALA A 204 -23.55 -11.36 41.02
CA ALA A 204 -23.55 -12.81 40.94
C ALA A 204 -22.50 -13.33 39.95
N ILE A 205 -22.42 -12.72 38.76
CA ILE A 205 -21.41 -13.05 37.75
C ILE A 205 -20.01 -12.74 38.27
N ALA A 206 -19.78 -11.54 38.82
CA ALA A 206 -18.47 -11.16 39.36
C ALA A 206 -18.00 -12.14 40.45
N THR A 207 -18.89 -12.50 41.38
CA THR A 207 -18.58 -13.47 42.44
C THR A 207 -18.24 -14.85 41.87
N ALA A 208 -18.95 -15.29 40.83
CA ALA A 208 -18.65 -16.56 40.16
C ALA A 208 -17.27 -16.53 39.49
N LEU A 209 -16.93 -15.45 38.79
CA LEU A 209 -15.64 -15.26 38.13
C LEU A 209 -14.48 -15.25 39.13
N LEU A 210 -14.62 -14.54 40.25
CA LEU A 210 -13.61 -14.49 41.32
C LEU A 210 -13.39 -15.85 41.99
N LYS A 211 -14.40 -16.72 42.01
CA LYS A 211 -14.28 -18.13 42.46
C LYS A 211 -13.68 -19.05 41.39
N GLY A 212 -13.33 -18.51 40.22
CA GLY A 212 -12.75 -19.24 39.11
C GLY A 212 -13.76 -19.96 38.22
N HIS A 213 -15.05 -19.67 38.34
CA HIS A 213 -16.07 -20.21 37.44
C HIS A 213 -16.09 -19.45 36.11
N ASN A 214 -16.38 -20.17 35.03
CA ASN A 214 -16.55 -19.59 33.71
C ASN A 214 -18.03 -19.30 33.46
N VAL A 215 -18.32 -18.14 32.87
CA VAL A 215 -19.67 -17.65 32.59
C VAL A 215 -19.80 -17.32 31.12
N LEU A 216 -20.86 -17.83 30.49
CA LEU A 216 -21.19 -17.53 29.10
C LEU A 216 -22.54 -16.82 29.02
N LEU A 217 -22.55 -15.62 28.46
CA LEU A 217 -23.76 -14.86 28.18
C LEU A 217 -24.21 -15.15 26.76
N VAL A 218 -25.37 -15.80 26.61
CA VAL A 218 -25.95 -16.17 25.31
C VAL A 218 -27.23 -15.40 25.06
N GLY A 219 -27.38 -14.85 23.86
CA GLY A 219 -28.61 -14.13 23.49
C GLY A 219 -28.52 -13.41 22.14
N PRO A 220 -29.63 -12.83 21.66
CA PRO A 220 -29.67 -12.10 20.39
C PRO A 220 -28.75 -10.86 20.41
N PRO A 221 -28.34 -10.34 19.24
CA PRO A 221 -27.64 -9.06 19.15
C PRO A 221 -28.49 -7.95 19.80
N GLY A 222 -27.84 -6.99 20.46
CA GLY A 222 -28.52 -5.88 21.14
C GLY A 222 -29.14 -6.21 22.51
N ALA A 223 -29.11 -7.46 22.99
CA ALA A 223 -29.68 -7.85 24.29
C ALA A 223 -28.91 -7.33 25.53
N GLY A 224 -27.95 -6.42 25.37
CA GLY A 224 -27.16 -5.88 26.48
C GLY A 224 -26.10 -6.83 27.07
N LYS A 225 -25.71 -7.90 26.37
CA LYS A 225 -24.72 -8.88 26.86
C LYS A 225 -23.37 -8.24 27.19
N THR A 226 -22.82 -7.46 26.26
CA THR A 226 -21.54 -6.75 26.45
C THR A 226 -21.64 -5.75 27.60
N THR A 227 -22.80 -5.08 27.75
CA THR A 227 -23.08 -4.16 28.86
C THR A 227 -23.12 -4.85 30.21
N LEU A 228 -23.81 -5.98 30.32
CA LEU A 228 -23.84 -6.78 31.54
C LEU A 228 -22.45 -7.35 31.86
N ALA A 229 -21.71 -7.78 30.83
CA ALA A 229 -20.36 -8.30 31.00
C ALA A 229 -19.42 -7.23 31.56
N TRP A 230 -19.46 -6.01 31.01
CA TRP A 230 -18.71 -4.89 31.54
C TRP A 230 -19.03 -4.59 33.00
N LEU A 231 -20.32 -4.57 33.38
CA LEU A 231 -20.73 -4.33 34.77
C LEU A 231 -20.15 -5.39 35.71
N ALA A 232 -20.22 -6.66 35.33
CA ALA A 232 -19.65 -7.74 36.11
C ALA A 232 -18.11 -7.64 36.23
N LEU A 233 -17.42 -7.32 35.14
CA LEU A 233 -15.97 -7.10 35.14
C LEU A 233 -15.58 -5.89 35.98
N ARG A 234 -16.33 -4.79 35.90
CA ARG A 234 -16.16 -3.62 36.76
C ARG A 234 -16.29 -4.00 38.22
N THR A 235 -17.32 -4.76 38.60
CA THR A 235 -17.50 -5.24 39.98
C THR A 235 -16.33 -6.13 40.42
N ALA A 236 -15.85 -7.02 39.55
CA ALA A 236 -14.70 -7.88 39.86
C ALA A 236 -13.40 -7.08 40.04
N VAL A 237 -13.12 -6.12 39.16
CA VAL A 237 -11.95 -5.23 39.24
C VAL A 237 -12.01 -4.35 40.49
N SER A 238 -13.18 -3.78 40.81
CA SER A 238 -13.37 -3.04 42.07
C SER A 238 -13.20 -3.92 43.33
N SER A 239 -13.34 -5.24 43.19
CA SER A 239 -13.07 -6.21 44.27
C SER A 239 -11.60 -6.66 44.31
N GLY A 240 -10.73 -6.07 43.48
CA GLY A 240 -9.29 -6.30 43.48
C GLY A 240 -8.78 -7.20 42.36
N ALA A 241 -9.63 -7.70 41.45
CA ALA A 241 -9.18 -8.52 40.33
C ALA A 241 -8.53 -7.71 39.20
N THR A 242 -7.68 -8.36 38.40
CA THR A 242 -7.22 -7.82 37.12
C THR A 242 -8.08 -8.38 35.99
N ALA A 243 -8.66 -7.52 35.15
CA ALA A 243 -9.38 -7.97 33.96
C ALA A 243 -8.44 -8.08 32.76
N ILE A 244 -8.57 -9.15 31.97
CA ILE A 244 -7.79 -9.34 30.73
C ILE A 244 -8.76 -9.48 29.57
N LEU A 245 -8.71 -8.52 28.64
CA LEU A 245 -9.40 -8.64 27.36
C LEU A 245 -8.61 -9.60 26.46
N MET A 246 -9.23 -10.72 26.11
CA MET A 246 -8.62 -11.76 25.31
C MET A 246 -8.69 -11.43 23.83
N ARG A 247 -7.52 -11.39 23.20
CA ARG A 247 -7.30 -11.32 21.75
C ARG A 247 -6.39 -12.44 21.25
N SER A 248 -5.68 -13.08 22.17
CA SER A 248 -4.74 -14.19 21.97
C SER A 248 -4.83 -15.21 23.12
N PRO A 249 -4.31 -16.44 22.96
CA PRO A 249 -4.24 -17.42 24.05
C PRO A 249 -3.64 -16.85 25.34
N ALA A 250 -4.28 -17.16 26.46
CA ALA A 250 -3.85 -16.74 27.79
C ALA A 250 -3.71 -17.96 28.72
N ARG A 251 -3.05 -17.77 29.86
CA ARG A 251 -2.97 -18.75 30.95
C ARG A 251 -3.64 -18.20 32.19
N SER A 252 -4.30 -19.07 32.95
CA SER A 252 -4.86 -18.71 34.25
C SER A 252 -3.79 -18.09 35.15
N ARG A 253 -4.17 -17.00 35.83
CA ARG A 253 -3.37 -16.32 36.84
C ARG A 253 -4.25 -16.11 38.07
N GLU A 254 -3.64 -16.05 39.24
CA GLU A 254 -4.37 -15.74 40.47
C GLU A 254 -5.02 -14.35 40.36
N ASN A 255 -6.22 -14.22 40.92
CA ASN A 255 -6.95 -12.95 41.01
C ASN A 255 -7.14 -12.24 39.65
N THR A 256 -7.28 -13.02 38.58
CA THR A 256 -7.44 -12.54 37.21
C THR A 256 -8.75 -13.04 36.63
N VAL A 257 -9.49 -12.15 35.96
CA VAL A 257 -10.71 -12.48 35.22
C VAL A 257 -10.47 -12.24 33.73
N PHE A 258 -10.93 -13.16 32.89
CA PHE A 258 -10.73 -13.08 31.44
C PHE A 258 -12.04 -12.67 30.76
N PHE A 259 -11.95 -11.86 29.71
CA PHE A 259 -13.10 -11.46 28.92
C PHE A 259 -12.89 -11.75 27.44
N ALA A 260 -13.82 -12.49 26.84
CA ALA A 260 -13.86 -12.76 25.40
C ALA A 260 -15.22 -12.33 24.83
N ASP A 261 -15.25 -11.24 24.06
CA ASP A 261 -16.49 -10.75 23.47
C ASP A 261 -16.80 -11.45 22.13
N ASN A 262 -18.08 -11.75 21.91
CA ASN A 262 -18.62 -12.32 20.68
C ASN A 262 -17.86 -13.56 20.17
N LEU A 263 -17.81 -14.61 21.00
CA LEU A 263 -17.30 -15.92 20.61
C LEU A 263 -18.04 -16.44 19.37
N THR A 264 -17.27 -16.77 18.33
CA THR A 264 -17.72 -17.38 17.08
C THR A 264 -17.14 -18.78 16.92
N ALA A 265 -17.87 -19.64 16.22
CA ALA A 265 -17.39 -20.95 15.78
C ALA A 265 -16.40 -20.85 14.61
N ASP A 266 -16.52 -19.81 13.79
CA ASP A 266 -15.57 -19.51 12.71
C ASP A 266 -14.23 -19.05 13.31
N GLY A 267 -13.14 -19.73 12.95
CA GLY A 267 -11.80 -19.60 13.57
C GLY A 267 -11.33 -20.84 14.34
N CYS A 268 -12.24 -21.75 14.73
CA CYS A 268 -11.89 -22.99 15.44
C CYS A 268 -11.14 -24.04 14.59
N GLN A 269 -11.03 -23.87 13.27
CA GLN A 269 -10.40 -24.84 12.37
C GLN A 269 -8.85 -24.79 12.37
N GLN A 270 -8.22 -23.69 12.79
CA GLN A 270 -6.75 -23.56 12.77
C GLN A 270 -6.13 -23.27 14.14
N ASN A 271 -6.85 -22.62 15.06
CA ASN A 271 -6.43 -22.40 16.44
C ASN A 271 -7.66 -22.42 17.35
N CYS A 272 -8.03 -23.61 17.86
CA CYS A 272 -9.25 -23.79 18.63
C CYS A 272 -9.24 -22.93 19.90
N LEU A 273 -10.00 -21.84 19.89
CA LEU A 273 -10.24 -21.00 21.06
C LEU A 273 -10.75 -21.87 22.22
N ALA A 274 -11.60 -22.87 21.96
CA ALA A 274 -12.08 -23.81 23.00
C ALA A 274 -10.94 -24.61 23.69
N ARG A 275 -9.91 -25.05 22.96
CA ARG A 275 -8.71 -25.69 23.56
C ARG A 275 -7.97 -24.74 24.50
N GLN A 276 -7.93 -23.46 24.15
CA GLN A 276 -7.25 -22.42 24.93
C GLN A 276 -8.07 -22.03 26.17
N LEU A 277 -9.40 -21.97 26.04
CA LEU A 277 -10.32 -21.64 27.13
C LEU A 277 -10.40 -22.74 28.21
N LYS A 278 -10.09 -24.01 27.88
CA LYS A 278 -10.12 -25.15 28.82
C LYS A 278 -9.27 -24.96 30.08
N THR A 279 -8.16 -24.24 29.94
CA THR A 279 -7.24 -24.01 31.07
C THR A 279 -7.56 -22.73 31.85
N LEU A 280 -8.52 -21.94 31.37
CA LEU A 280 -8.89 -20.67 31.97
C LEU A 280 -9.94 -20.85 33.06
N LYS A 281 -9.67 -20.19 34.19
CA LYS A 281 -10.60 -20.02 35.30
C LYS A 281 -10.97 -18.54 35.39
N GLY A 282 -12.24 -18.26 35.69
CA GLY A 282 -12.74 -16.89 35.76
C GLY A 282 -12.93 -16.23 34.39
N LEU A 283 -13.31 -17.02 33.37
CA LEU A 283 -13.61 -16.53 32.03
C LEU A 283 -15.06 -16.06 31.94
N LEU A 284 -15.25 -14.81 31.51
CA LEU A 284 -16.53 -14.28 31.04
C LEU A 284 -16.52 -14.20 29.52
N ALA A 285 -17.53 -14.77 28.88
CA ALA A 285 -17.65 -14.68 27.43
C ALA A 285 -19.06 -14.30 26.99
N THR A 286 -19.18 -13.72 25.81
CA THR A 286 -20.49 -13.48 25.18
C THR A 286 -20.59 -14.25 23.86
N ALA A 287 -21.77 -14.74 23.55
CA ALA A 287 -22.04 -15.43 22.27
C ALA A 287 -23.45 -15.12 21.76
N ARG A 288 -23.60 -15.19 20.44
CA ARG A 288 -24.93 -15.16 19.79
C ARG A 288 -25.58 -16.51 19.92
N LEU A 289 -26.93 -16.56 19.92
CA LEU A 289 -27.65 -17.82 20.08
C LEU A 289 -27.32 -18.87 18.98
N HIS A 290 -27.16 -18.44 17.73
CA HIS A 290 -26.77 -19.34 16.63
C HIS A 290 -25.32 -19.80 16.76
N GLU A 291 -24.40 -18.90 17.13
CA GLU A 291 -22.99 -19.25 17.36
C GLU A 291 -22.84 -20.21 18.55
N TYR A 292 -23.60 -20.02 19.62
CA TYR A 292 -23.64 -20.95 20.74
C TYR A 292 -24.03 -22.37 20.30
N ARG A 293 -25.05 -22.51 19.44
CA ARG A 293 -25.45 -23.83 18.92
C ARG A 293 -24.33 -24.48 18.12
N ARG A 294 -23.61 -23.71 17.30
CA ARG A 294 -22.44 -24.18 16.56
C ARG A 294 -21.29 -24.56 17.50
N LEU A 295 -21.02 -23.77 18.53
CA LEU A 295 -19.99 -24.02 19.53
C LEU A 295 -20.22 -25.34 20.29
N LEU A 296 -21.49 -25.73 20.53
CA LEU A 296 -21.83 -27.02 21.15
C LEU A 296 -21.43 -28.25 20.32
N GLU A 297 -21.22 -28.11 19.02
CA GLU A 297 -20.77 -29.18 18.12
C GLU A 297 -19.25 -29.43 18.25
N TYR A 298 -18.50 -28.50 18.85
CA TYR A 298 -17.08 -28.65 19.12
C TYR A 298 -16.87 -29.37 20.46
N GLY A 299 -16.39 -30.62 20.40
CA GLY A 299 -16.40 -31.56 21.53
C GLY A 299 -15.77 -31.06 22.85
N GLU A 300 -14.83 -30.12 22.79
CA GLU A 300 -14.16 -29.58 23.98
C GLU A 300 -14.88 -28.36 24.63
N PHE A 301 -15.85 -27.74 23.93
CA PHE A 301 -16.54 -26.54 24.43
C PHE A 301 -17.37 -26.81 25.70
N ARG A 302 -17.99 -28.00 25.79
CA ARG A 302 -18.78 -28.42 26.97
C ARG A 302 -17.94 -28.60 28.23
N GLU A 303 -16.63 -28.79 28.09
CA GLU A 303 -15.71 -28.86 29.23
C GLU A 303 -15.42 -27.47 29.81
N VAL A 304 -15.47 -26.42 28.98
CA VAL A 304 -15.24 -25.02 29.38
C VAL A 304 -16.48 -24.43 30.05
N PHE A 305 -17.66 -24.70 29.47
CA PHE A 305 -18.96 -24.22 29.94
C PHE A 305 -19.89 -25.43 30.16
N PRO A 306 -19.83 -26.07 31.34
CA PRO A 306 -20.68 -27.22 31.63
C PRO A 306 -22.14 -26.78 31.88
N GLY A 307 -23.08 -27.42 31.19
CA GLY A 307 -24.52 -27.26 31.40
C GLY A 307 -25.26 -26.47 30.31
N GLU A 308 -26.59 -26.56 30.33
CA GLU A 308 -27.46 -25.79 29.44
C GLU A 308 -27.62 -24.35 29.93
N PRO A 309 -27.85 -23.37 29.03
CA PRO A 309 -28.06 -21.99 29.41
C PRO A 309 -29.30 -21.91 30.29
N LYS A 310 -29.15 -21.41 31.51
CA LYS A 310 -30.29 -21.10 32.36
C LYS A 310 -30.90 -19.79 31.89
N PRO A 311 -32.22 -19.71 31.63
CA PRO A 311 -32.86 -18.43 31.39
C PRO A 311 -32.61 -17.54 32.62
N ALA A 312 -32.35 -16.26 32.37
CA ALA A 312 -32.41 -15.26 33.43
C ALA A 312 -33.88 -15.14 33.86
N SER A 313 -34.30 -16.00 34.78
CA SER A 313 -35.64 -15.96 35.35
C SER A 313 -35.83 -14.61 36.05
N LEU A 314 -36.88 -13.88 35.66
CA LEU A 314 -37.45 -12.77 36.41
C LEU A 314 -37.98 -13.26 37.76
#